data_AF-A0A8B6G8U2-F1
#
_entry.id   AF-A0A8B6G8U2-F1
#
_cell.length_a   1.000
_cell.length_b   1.000
_cell.length_c   1.000
_cell.angle_alpha   90.00
_cell.angle_beta   90.00
_cell.angle_gamma   90.00
#
_symmetry.space_group_name_H-M   'P 1'
#
loop_
_entity.id
_entity.type
_entity.pdbx_description
1 polymer ?
#
loop_
_entity_poly.entity_id
_entity_poly.type
_entity_poly.pdbx_seq_one_letter_code
_entity_poly.pdbx_strand_id
1 'polypeptide(L)' 'VKHDVTCAECFEYPLFGFRWKCLNCDSYNLCTICYMVDGHDLRHTFKRIEREDSKG' A
#
# COMPACT_ATOMS: atom_id res chain seq x y z
N VAL A 1 1.82 -0.15 12.50
CA VAL A 1 2.43 -1.42 12.05
C VAL A 1 3.49 -1.10 11.02
N LYS A 2 4.63 -1.79 11.03
CA LYS A 2 5.68 -1.63 10.02
C LYS A 2 5.44 -2.67 8.93
N HIS A 3 5.54 -2.28 7.67
CA HIS A 3 5.55 -3.18 6.53
C HIS A 3 6.85 -3.00 5.77
N ASP A 4 7.59 -4.09 5.52
CA ASP A 4 8.83 -4.10 4.74
C ASP A 4 8.54 -4.01 3.22
N VAL A 5 7.81 -2.97 2.83
CA VAL A 5 7.51 -2.63 1.43
C VAL A 5 7.69 -1.13 1.21
N THR A 6 7.88 -0.75 -0.04
CA THR A 6 8.06 0.64 -0.46
C THR A 6 6.77 1.19 -1.06
N CYS A 7 6.44 2.44 -0.75
CA CYS A 7 5.39 3.17 -1.47
C CYS A 7 5.80 3.35 -2.94
N ALA A 8 4.94 3.01 -3.89
CA ALA A 8 5.20 3.21 -5.32
C ALA A 8 5.23 4.70 -5.73
N GLU A 9 4.55 5.57 -4.97
CA GLU A 9 4.40 6.99 -5.30
C GLU A 9 5.44 7.88 -4.58
N CYS A 10 5.58 7.75 -3.26
CA CYS A 10 6.50 8.59 -2.48
C CYS A 10 7.84 7.91 -2.16
N PHE A 11 8.04 6.65 -2.59
CA PHE A 11 9.24 5.85 -2.32
C PHE A 11 9.57 5.66 -0.83
N GLU A 12 8.61 5.91 0.06
CA GLU A 12 8.77 5.72 1.50
C GLU A 12 8.99 4.24 1.82
N TYR A 13 10.07 3.96 2.55
CA TYR A 13 10.42 2.63 3.06
C TYR A 13 11.04 2.75 4.47
N PRO A 14 10.66 1.89 5.42
CA PRO A 14 9.53 0.96 5.35
C PRO A 14 8.19 1.71 5.51
N LEU A 15 7.09 1.16 4.97
CA LEU A 15 5.77 1.75 5.19
C LEU A 15 5.35 1.62 6.67
N PHE A 16 4.95 2.74 7.27
CA PHE A 16 4.37 2.77 8.62
C PHE A 16 2.86 3.00 8.57
N GLY A 17 2.12 2.25 9.40
CA GLY A 17 0.66 2.37 9.51
C GLY A 17 -0.07 1.30 8.71
N PHE A 18 -0.88 1.73 7.73
CA PHE A 18 -1.62 0.84 6.82
C PHE A 18 -0.91 0.75 5.47
N ARG A 19 -0.81 -0.47 4.95
CA ARG A 19 -0.38 -0.72 3.58
C ARG A 19 -1.59 -0.87 2.68
N TRP A 20 -1.63 -0.09 1.59
CA TRP A 20 -2.65 -0.20 0.55
C TRP A 20 -2.07 -0.93 -0.65
N LYS A 21 -2.38 -2.21 -0.80
CA LYS A 21 -1.90 -3.00 -1.95
C LYS A 21 -2.93 -2.90 -3.09
N CYS A 22 -2.51 -2.46 -4.26
CA CYS A 22 -3.34 -2.53 -5.45
C CYS A 22 -3.54 -4.00 -5.85
N LEU A 23 -4.78 -4.40 -6.15
CA LEU A 23 -5.12 -5.75 -6.62
C LEU A 23 -5.07 -5.88 -8.15
N ASN A 24 -5.05 -4.76 -8.86
CA ASN A 24 -5.00 -4.69 -10.32
C ASN A 24 -3.55 -4.59 -10.85
N CYS A 25 -2.64 -4.09 -10.03
CA CYS A 25 -1.23 -3.91 -10.39
C CYS A 25 -0.35 -4.87 -9.61
N ASP A 26 0.63 -5.46 -10.28
CA ASP A 26 1.59 -6.32 -9.62
C ASP A 26 2.52 -5.50 -8.70
N SER A 27 2.70 -5.98 -7.47
CA SER A 27 3.64 -5.40 -6.50
C SER A 27 3.45 -3.90 -6.16
N TYR A 28 2.31 -3.31 -6.50
CA TYR A 28 2.05 -1.89 -6.29
C TYR A 28 1.45 -1.63 -4.90
N ASN A 29 2.17 -0.86 -4.07
CA ASN A 29 1.81 -0.55 -2.69
C ASN A 29 1.80 0.95 -2.46
N LEU A 30 0.83 1.45 -1.71
CA LEU A 30 0.74 2.85 -1.31
C LEU A 30 0.74 2.96 0.21
N CYS A 31 1.33 4.05 0.71
CA CYS A 31 1.06 4.52 2.07
C CYS A 31 -0.34 5.16 2.14
N THR A 32 -0.86 5.34 3.35
CA THR A 32 -2.17 5.99 3.55
C THR A 32 -2.23 7.38 2.94
N ILE A 33 -1.12 8.13 2.96
CA ILE A 33 -1.07 9.49 2.41
C ILE A 33 -1.25 9.44 0.89
N CYS A 34 -0.44 8.63 0.19
CA CYS A 34 -0.52 8.47 -1.26
C CYS A 34 -1.86 7.87 -1.72
N TYR A 35 -2.46 7.01 -0.91
CA TYR A 35 -3.81 6.52 -1.16
C TYR A 35 -4.88 7.62 -1.05
N MET A 36 -4.77 8.53 -0.06
CA MET A 36 -5.75 9.59 0.18
C MET A 36 -5.68 10.76 -0.81
N VAL A 37 -4.53 10.96 -1.45
CA VAL A 37 -4.32 12.03 -2.45
C VAL A 37 -4.54 11.55 -3.88
N ASP A 38 -5.19 10.41 -4.05
CA ASP A 38 -5.45 9.78 -5.35
C ASP A 38 -4.17 9.60 -6.19
N GLY A 39 -3.07 9.19 -5.53
CA GLY A 39 -1.77 8.98 -6.16
C GLY A 39 -1.72 7.80 -7.14
N HIS A 40 -2.83 7.10 -7.38
CA HIS A 40 -2.94 6.01 -8.35
C HIS A 40 -4.35 5.97 -8.94
N ASP A 41 -4.54 5.19 -10.00
CA ASP A 41 -5.83 5.06 -10.69
C ASP A 41 -6.96 4.68 -9.72
N LEU A 42 -7.94 5.58 -9.59
CA LEU A 42 -9.13 5.42 -8.74
C LEU A 42 -10.03 4.26 -9.17
N ARG A 43 -9.87 3.76 -10.39
CA ARG A 43 -10.60 2.59 -10.91
C ARG A 43 -10.01 1.28 -10.40
N HIS A 44 -8.81 1.31 -9.83
CA HIS A 44 -8.18 0.12 -9.26
C HIS A 44 -8.69 -0.16 -7.85
N THR A 45 -8.79 -1.46 -7.53
CA THR A 45 -9.18 -1.91 -6.19
C THR A 45 -7.97 -2.03 -5.30
N PHE A 46 -8.07 -1.52 -4.07
CA PHE A 46 -7.01 -1.60 -3.06
C PHE A 46 -7.42 -2.48 -1.90
N LYS A 47 -6.50 -3.35 -1.45
CA LYS A 47 -6.61 -4.08 -0.18
C LYS A 47 -5.90 -3.29 0.91
N ARG A 48 -6.62 -2.92 1.97
CA ARG A 48 -6.03 -2.41 3.21
C ARG A 48 -5.44 -3.56 4.01
N ILE A 49 -4.15 -3.47 4.33
CA ILE A 49 -3.41 -4.44 5.12
C ILE A 49 -2.95 -3.71 6.39
N GLU A 50 -3.53 -4.07 7.54
CA GLU A 50 -3.20 -3.44 8.83
C GLU A 50 -2.11 -4.20 9.59
N ARG A 51 -2.09 -5.51 9.44
CA ARG A 51 -1.05 -6.42 9.91
C ARG A 51 -0.71 -7.30 8.72
N GLU A 52 0.57 -7.60 8.50
CA GLU A 52 0.92 -8.60 7.49
C GLU A 52 0.04 -9.82 7.76
N ASP A 53 -0.72 -10.26 6.74
CA ASP A 53 -1.48 -11.48 6.84
C ASP A 53 -0.42 -12.56 7.13
N SER A 54 -0.28 -12.96 8.40
CA SER A 54 0.48 -14.14 8.77
C SER A 54 -0.20 -15.28 8.03
N LYS A 55 0.31 -15.60 6.85
CA LYS A 55 0.06 -16.85 6.16
C LYS A 55 0.66 -17.90 7.09
N GLY A 56 -0.15 -18.35 8.04
CA GLY A 56 0.06 -19.60 8.77
C GLY A 56 0.00 -20.78 7.81
#